data_AF-A0A382P073-F1
#
_entry.id   AF-A0A382P073-F1
#
_cell.length_a   1.000
_cell.length_b   1.000
_cell.length_c   1.000
_cell.angle_alpha   90.00
_cell.angle_beta   90.00
_cell.angle_gamma   90.00
#
_symmetry.space_group_name_H-M   'P 1'
#
loop_
_entity.id
_entity.type
_entity.pdbx_description
1 polymer ?
#
loop_
_entity_poly.entity_id
_entity_poly.type
_entity_poly.pdbx_seq_one_letter_code
_entity_poly.pdbx_strand_id
1 'polypeptide(L)'
;QIQIENCGWRIGSVDCTNYAEIIVEDNASLRSRIEFRSVSDPTTVHTYYLGTRSNADPSLLPELTTVNTEFEINLNLEPSFGPLVDSTSYDVGYIVYDDRGNVMNKLVNWMENAKYDITRPEVVIGYGAQYSSIANVGGQYITDTTKVGDFKIWAKFGSELVDDDTPRTPKIAIDRGGTGDLTSTNMRPVTGNKSKWYYIYSVDSLTGDNPDMNSFVDGIATVSITAAVDYAGNTIKPATNNTFLIDTTPPTINNSSIETDNSAITVTFTDAFSSDVYNTSAGSGALEVDDFVLKIANGTAKFAGGLTRASPTAIDLSAAWTYKLTLPLLDTIPDGQEVITISPKVEEGPPVVYHIFDRIG
;
A
#
# COMPACT_ATOMS: atom_id res chain seq x y z
N GLN A 1 -19.78 4.07 20.19
CA GLN A 1 -20.04 5.01 21.30
C GLN A 1 -21.54 5.19 21.42
N ILE A 2 -22.09 5.13 22.63
CA ILE A 2 -23.53 5.27 22.89
C ILE A 2 -23.71 6.57 23.66
N GLN A 3 -24.37 7.56 23.06
CA GLN A 3 -24.75 8.78 23.76
C GLN A 3 -26.12 8.55 24.43
N ILE A 4 -26.16 8.65 25.75
CA ILE A 4 -27.40 8.49 26.52
C ILE A 4 -27.82 9.88 27.02
N GLU A 5 -28.93 10.38 26.49
CA GLU A 5 -29.55 11.60 27.02
C GLU A 5 -30.19 11.28 28.38
N ASN A 6 -29.77 12.03 29.39
CA ASN A 6 -30.25 11.86 30.75
C ASN A 6 -31.31 12.93 31.07
N CYS A 7 -32.59 12.55 30.96
CA CYS A 7 -33.71 13.43 31.26
C CYS A 7 -34.66 12.77 32.26
N GLY A 8 -35.01 13.50 33.33
CA GLY A 8 -35.99 13.07 34.32
C GLY A 8 -37.38 13.64 34.07
N TRP A 9 -38.38 13.13 34.79
CA TRP A 9 -39.74 13.68 34.78
C TRP A 9 -39.97 14.61 35.97
N ARG A 10 -40.28 15.89 35.70
CA ARG A 10 -40.61 16.89 36.72
C ARG A 10 -41.91 17.60 36.39
N ILE A 11 -42.86 17.57 37.33
CA ILE A 11 -44.14 18.31 37.26
C ILE A 11 -44.87 18.05 35.93
N GLY A 12 -44.98 16.78 35.53
CA GLY A 12 -45.73 16.41 34.33
C GLY A 12 -45.03 16.64 32.99
N SER A 13 -43.73 16.98 32.98
CA SER A 13 -42.94 17.20 31.77
C SER A 13 -41.53 16.61 31.86
N VAL A 14 -40.95 16.28 30.71
CA VAL A 14 -39.53 15.87 30.59
C VAL A 14 -38.65 17.10 30.87
N ASP A 15 -37.76 17.02 31.85
CA ASP A 15 -36.78 18.04 32.21
C ASP A 15 -35.36 17.45 32.03
N CYS A 16 -34.51 18.14 31.27
CA CYS A 16 -33.15 17.70 30.94
C CYS A 16 -32.09 18.69 31.48
N THR A 17 -32.43 19.54 32.45
CA THR A 17 -31.59 20.70 32.82
C THR A 17 -31.05 20.70 34.25
N ASN A 18 -31.56 19.87 35.17
CA ASN A 18 -31.12 19.84 36.58
C ASN A 18 -31.44 18.51 37.27
N TYR A 19 -30.47 17.60 37.39
CA TYR A 19 -30.55 16.46 38.31
C TYR A 19 -29.21 16.25 39.00
N ALA A 20 -29.25 16.11 40.34
CA ALA A 20 -28.07 16.07 41.18
C ALA A 20 -27.53 14.66 41.39
N GLU A 21 -28.36 13.61 41.37
CA GLU A 21 -27.93 12.23 41.63
C GLU A 21 -28.76 11.22 40.84
N ILE A 22 -28.11 10.18 40.31
CA ILE A 22 -28.71 9.12 39.49
C ILE A 22 -28.54 7.80 40.24
N ILE A 23 -29.59 6.98 40.27
CA ILE A 23 -29.51 5.66 40.90
C ILE A 23 -28.83 4.71 39.93
N VAL A 24 -27.57 4.47 40.20
CA VAL A 24 -26.75 3.44 39.56
C VAL A 24 -27.18 2.06 40.08
N GLU A 25 -27.29 1.92 41.39
CA GLU A 25 -27.82 0.75 42.08
C GLU A 25 -28.44 1.19 43.41
N ASP A 26 -29.72 0.92 43.61
CA ASP A 26 -30.32 0.93 44.94
C ASP A 26 -30.49 -0.53 45.36
N ASN A 27 -30.18 -0.84 46.62
CA ASN A 27 -30.29 -2.18 47.24
C ASN A 27 -31.73 -2.74 47.24
N ALA A 28 -32.62 -2.17 46.41
CA ALA A 28 -34.02 -2.49 46.17
C ALA A 28 -34.36 -2.38 44.66
N SER A 29 -34.29 -3.50 43.92
CA SER A 29 -35.02 -3.78 42.65
C SER A 29 -34.89 -2.86 41.42
N LEU A 30 -34.32 -1.65 41.51
CA LEU A 30 -34.19 -0.70 40.40
C LEU A 30 -32.71 -0.55 40.04
N ARG A 31 -32.36 -0.99 38.83
CA ARG A 31 -30.99 -0.91 38.31
C ARG A 31 -30.99 -0.29 36.93
N SER A 32 -30.31 0.85 36.80
CA SER A 32 -30.08 1.49 35.52
C SER A 32 -29.28 0.54 34.63
N ARG A 33 -29.66 0.41 33.36
CA ARG A 33 -29.10 -0.60 32.45
C ARG A 33 -29.25 -0.23 30.99
N ILE A 34 -28.40 -0.81 30.17
CA ILE A 34 -28.45 -0.80 28.72
C ILE A 34 -28.73 -2.23 28.25
N GLU A 35 -29.65 -2.39 27.32
CA GLU A 35 -29.99 -3.68 26.72
C GLU A 35 -29.61 -3.68 25.23
N PHE A 36 -29.02 -4.78 24.79
CA PHE A 36 -28.68 -5.04 23.39
C PHE A 36 -29.47 -6.27 22.96
N ARG A 37 -30.45 -6.08 22.08
CA ARG A 37 -31.27 -7.16 21.54
C ARG A 37 -30.80 -7.49 20.14
N SER A 38 -30.47 -8.76 19.89
CA SER A 38 -30.07 -9.17 18.54
C SER A 38 -31.23 -8.98 17.56
N VAL A 39 -30.96 -8.38 16.40
CA VAL A 39 -31.97 -8.21 15.34
C VAL A 39 -32.31 -9.56 14.69
N SER A 40 -31.33 -10.46 14.57
CA SER A 40 -31.51 -11.78 13.96
C SER A 40 -32.13 -12.81 14.92
N ASP A 41 -31.97 -12.61 16.23
CA ASP A 41 -32.61 -13.38 17.28
C ASP A 41 -33.10 -12.44 18.41
N PRO A 42 -34.31 -11.88 18.29
CA PRO A 42 -34.86 -10.94 19.27
C PRO A 42 -35.05 -11.53 20.67
N THR A 43 -34.90 -12.84 20.86
CA THR A 43 -34.95 -13.48 22.18
C THR A 43 -33.63 -13.38 22.94
N THR A 44 -32.53 -13.16 22.22
CA THR A 44 -31.21 -12.93 22.81
C THR A 44 -31.05 -11.45 23.17
N VAL A 45 -31.09 -11.15 24.47
CA VAL A 45 -30.90 -9.81 25.03
C VAL A 45 -29.71 -9.82 25.99
N HIS A 46 -28.69 -9.03 25.68
CA HIS A 46 -27.54 -8.78 26.57
C HIS A 46 -27.84 -7.55 27.42
N THR A 47 -27.67 -7.66 28.75
CA THR A 47 -27.99 -6.58 29.69
C THR A 47 -26.74 -6.09 30.39
N TYR A 48 -26.37 -4.83 30.17
CA TYR A 48 -25.29 -4.15 30.87
C TYR A 48 -25.89 -3.30 31.97
N TYR A 49 -25.63 -3.64 33.22
CA TYR A 49 -26.06 -2.82 34.34
C TYR A 49 -25.07 -1.66 34.53
N LEU A 50 -25.59 -0.45 34.68
CA LEU A 50 -24.77 0.74 34.83
C LEU A 50 -24.21 0.81 36.25
N GLY A 51 -22.94 1.21 36.33
CA GLY A 51 -22.07 1.33 37.50
C GLY A 51 -21.88 0.08 38.33
N THR A 52 -21.98 -1.10 37.71
CA THR A 52 -21.62 -2.36 38.36
C THR A 52 -20.14 -2.47 38.69
N ARG A 53 -19.24 -1.76 37.97
CA ARG A 53 -17.79 -1.73 38.27
C ARG A 53 -17.00 -0.49 37.79
N SER A 54 -17.61 0.52 37.17
CA SER A 54 -16.88 1.77 36.79
C SER A 54 -16.22 2.46 38.00
N ASN A 55 -16.79 2.32 39.20
CA ASN A 55 -16.18 2.81 40.44
C ASN A 55 -14.96 2.00 40.94
N ALA A 56 -14.61 0.88 40.28
CA ALA A 56 -13.49 0.00 40.67
C ALA A 56 -12.23 0.18 39.80
N ASP A 57 -12.33 0.81 38.63
CA ASP A 57 -11.19 1.20 37.79
C ASP A 57 -11.11 2.74 37.72
N PRO A 58 -10.23 3.38 38.51
CA PRO A 58 -10.14 4.84 38.58
C PRO A 58 -9.62 5.49 37.29
N SER A 59 -9.24 4.72 36.26
CA SER A 59 -8.89 5.25 34.93
C SER A 59 -10.11 5.54 34.04
N LEU A 60 -11.28 5.02 34.39
CA LEU A 60 -12.53 5.26 33.68
C LEU A 60 -13.27 6.46 34.26
N LEU A 61 -13.92 7.25 33.41
CA LEU A 61 -14.85 8.28 33.88
C LEU A 61 -16.02 7.60 34.60
N PRO A 62 -16.50 8.13 35.74
CA PRO A 62 -17.58 7.49 36.45
C PRO A 62 -18.86 7.60 35.61
N GLU A 63 -19.52 6.46 35.42
CA GLU A 63 -20.75 6.36 34.64
C GLU A 63 -21.84 7.27 35.25
N LEU A 64 -22.56 8.01 34.39
CA LEU A 64 -23.72 8.83 34.79
C LEU A 64 -23.42 9.90 35.87
N THR A 65 -22.32 10.67 35.74
CA THR A 65 -21.94 11.68 36.76
C THR A 65 -22.47 13.09 36.53
N THR A 66 -22.92 13.41 35.32
CA THR A 66 -23.45 14.73 34.95
C THR A 66 -24.50 14.62 33.85
N VAL A 67 -25.41 15.60 33.76
CA VAL A 67 -26.48 15.61 32.76
C VAL A 67 -25.89 15.85 31.36
N ASN A 68 -26.33 15.07 30.36
CA ASN A 68 -25.92 15.16 28.94
C ASN A 68 -24.43 14.96 28.64
N THR A 69 -23.70 14.24 29.50
CA THR A 69 -22.31 13.87 29.21
C THR A 69 -22.21 12.49 28.59
N GLU A 70 -21.45 12.40 27.49
CA GLU A 70 -21.02 11.12 26.93
C GLU A 70 -20.17 10.36 27.95
N PHE A 71 -20.35 9.05 28.02
CA PHE A 71 -19.52 8.17 28.81
C PHE A 71 -19.26 6.88 28.01
N GLU A 72 -18.13 6.23 28.30
CA GLU A 72 -17.77 4.96 27.70
C GLU A 72 -18.12 3.82 28.66
N ILE A 73 -18.76 2.78 28.14
CA ILE A 73 -18.99 1.54 28.88
C ILE A 73 -17.98 0.49 28.44
N ASN A 74 -17.44 -0.25 29.40
CA ASN A 74 -16.64 -1.42 29.11
C ASN A 74 -17.47 -2.68 29.38
N LEU A 75 -17.96 -3.29 28.29
CA LEU A 75 -18.85 -4.47 28.33
C LEU A 75 -18.22 -5.66 29.06
N ASN A 76 -16.88 -5.74 29.12
CA ASN A 76 -16.17 -6.81 29.83
C ASN A 76 -16.25 -6.70 31.36
N LEU A 77 -16.67 -5.55 31.88
CA LEU A 77 -16.80 -5.32 33.32
C LEU A 77 -18.09 -5.92 33.91
N GLU A 78 -19.04 -6.34 33.07
CA GLU A 78 -20.29 -6.97 33.51
C GLU A 78 -20.27 -8.47 33.13
N PRO A 79 -19.95 -9.38 34.07
CA PRO A 79 -19.84 -10.81 33.77
C PRO A 79 -21.13 -11.43 33.23
N SER A 80 -22.29 -10.84 33.54
CA SER A 80 -23.59 -11.31 33.07
C SER A 80 -23.96 -10.81 31.66
N PHE A 81 -23.20 -9.86 31.08
CA PHE A 81 -23.49 -9.29 29.78
C PHE A 81 -23.36 -10.32 28.64
N GLY A 82 -22.38 -11.23 28.74
CA GLY A 82 -22.08 -12.20 27.68
C GLY A 82 -21.47 -11.53 26.42
N PRO A 83 -20.80 -12.29 25.54
CA PRO A 83 -20.18 -11.71 24.35
C PRO A 83 -21.21 -11.35 23.28
N LEU A 84 -21.03 -10.19 22.63
CA LEU A 84 -21.72 -9.89 21.38
C LEU A 84 -21.05 -10.64 20.22
N VAL A 85 -21.84 -10.96 19.19
CA VAL A 85 -21.39 -11.67 18.01
C VAL A 85 -20.95 -10.66 16.96
N ASP A 86 -19.71 -10.82 16.47
CA ASP A 86 -19.18 -9.96 15.42
C ASP A 86 -20.06 -9.94 14.17
N SER A 87 -20.05 -8.81 13.46
CA SER A 87 -20.85 -8.54 12.26
C SER A 87 -22.37 -8.66 12.45
N THR A 88 -22.85 -8.76 13.69
CA THR A 88 -24.28 -8.85 14.01
C THR A 88 -24.85 -7.49 14.36
N SER A 89 -26.09 -7.22 13.93
CA SER A 89 -26.80 -5.99 14.27
C SER A 89 -27.64 -6.17 15.55
N TYR A 90 -27.60 -5.16 16.40
CA TYR A 90 -28.33 -5.12 17.66
C TYR A 90 -29.21 -3.87 17.73
N ASP A 91 -30.42 -4.03 18.22
CA ASP A 91 -31.22 -2.92 18.72
C ASP A 91 -30.70 -2.56 20.11
N VAL A 92 -30.41 -1.28 20.36
CA VAL A 92 -29.87 -0.81 21.64
C VAL A 92 -30.86 0.10 22.34
N GLY A 93 -31.22 -0.27 23.56
CA GLY A 93 -32.16 0.47 24.40
C GLY A 93 -31.62 0.61 25.82
N TYR A 94 -32.23 1.46 26.63
CA TYR A 94 -31.79 1.64 28.01
C TYR A 94 -32.95 1.95 28.96
N ILE A 95 -32.73 1.68 30.24
CA ILE A 95 -33.54 2.18 31.34
C ILE A 95 -32.62 2.89 32.32
N VAL A 96 -32.94 4.14 32.65
CA VAL A 96 -32.23 4.91 33.68
C VAL A 96 -33.21 5.37 34.74
N TYR A 97 -32.79 5.27 36.01
CA TYR A 97 -33.55 5.72 37.18
C TYR A 97 -32.89 6.94 37.82
N ASP A 98 -33.69 7.93 38.25
CA ASP A 98 -33.20 9.05 39.05
C ASP A 98 -33.21 8.73 40.56
N ASP A 99 -32.60 9.61 41.38
CA ASP A 99 -32.57 9.56 42.86
C ASP A 99 -33.96 9.51 43.55
N ARG A 100 -35.03 9.78 42.80
CA ARG A 100 -36.42 9.76 43.26
C ARG A 100 -37.20 8.55 42.74
N GLY A 101 -36.55 7.65 42.00
CA GLY A 101 -37.15 6.44 41.44
C GLY A 101 -37.99 6.65 40.17
N ASN A 102 -37.96 7.83 39.54
CA ASN A 102 -38.57 8.03 38.22
C ASN A 102 -37.77 7.29 37.16
N VAL A 103 -38.44 6.85 36.10
CA VAL A 103 -37.85 6.00 35.05
C VAL A 103 -37.85 6.67 33.68
N MET A 104 -36.69 6.69 33.04
CA MET A 104 -36.57 6.93 31.61
C MET A 104 -36.41 5.57 30.91
N ASN A 105 -37.48 5.12 30.27
CA ASN A 105 -37.50 3.83 29.57
C ASN A 105 -37.42 4.05 28.05
N LYS A 106 -36.29 3.66 27.46
CA LYS A 106 -36.07 3.62 26.01
C LYS A 106 -36.10 2.21 25.42
N LEU A 107 -36.50 1.20 26.20
CA LEU A 107 -36.83 -0.14 25.67
C LEU A 107 -38.17 -0.16 24.90
N VAL A 108 -38.81 1.00 24.72
CA VAL A 108 -39.99 1.19 23.87
C VAL A 108 -39.67 1.97 22.59
N ASN A 109 -38.44 2.49 22.45
CA ASN A 109 -37.97 3.21 21.27
C ASN A 109 -36.46 3.01 21.14
N TRP A 110 -36.10 1.86 20.56
CA TRP A 110 -34.73 1.38 20.47
C TRP A 110 -33.96 2.17 19.41
N MET A 111 -32.65 2.30 19.59
CA MET A 111 -31.73 2.60 18.50
C MET A 111 -31.59 1.32 17.67
N GLU A 112 -32.19 1.31 16.49
CA GLU A 112 -32.29 0.10 15.68
C GLU A 112 -31.02 -0.15 14.85
N ASN A 113 -30.72 -1.43 14.62
CA ASN A 113 -29.69 -1.89 13.67
C ASN A 113 -28.27 -1.34 13.92
N ALA A 114 -27.85 -1.20 15.18
CA ALA A 114 -26.46 -0.90 15.49
C ALA A 114 -25.58 -2.13 15.19
N LYS A 115 -24.75 -2.07 14.15
CA LYS A 115 -23.82 -3.15 13.80
C LYS A 115 -22.70 -3.23 14.84
N TYR A 116 -22.60 -4.37 15.52
CA TYR A 116 -21.41 -4.71 16.31
C TYR A 116 -20.36 -5.29 15.37
N ASP A 117 -19.25 -4.58 15.26
CA ASP A 117 -18.19 -4.91 14.32
C ASP A 117 -16.84 -4.73 15.00
N ILE A 118 -16.14 -5.84 15.20
CA ILE A 118 -14.78 -5.90 15.71
C ILE A 118 -13.81 -6.40 14.64
N THR A 119 -14.30 -6.64 13.43
CA THR A 119 -13.47 -7.08 12.31
C THR A 119 -12.66 -5.92 11.80
N ARG A 120 -11.35 -5.99 12.01
CA ARG A 120 -10.41 -5.00 11.50
C ARG A 120 -10.35 -5.03 9.97
N PRO A 121 -10.41 -3.87 9.29
CA PRO A 121 -10.30 -3.83 7.83
C PRO A 121 -8.93 -4.30 7.35
N GLU A 122 -8.92 -5.11 6.30
CA GLU A 122 -7.72 -5.42 5.53
C GLU A 122 -7.33 -4.22 4.64
N VAL A 123 -6.05 -4.14 4.28
CA VAL A 123 -5.55 -3.13 3.33
C VAL A 123 -4.71 -3.82 2.29
N VAL A 124 -5.10 -3.69 1.04
CA VAL A 124 -4.37 -4.20 -0.11
C VAL A 124 -3.74 -3.02 -0.84
N ILE A 125 -2.43 -3.07 -1.03
CA ILE A 125 -1.70 -2.07 -1.84
C ILE A 125 -1.56 -2.57 -3.27
N GLY A 126 -1.67 -1.66 -4.23
CA GLY A 126 -1.34 -1.95 -5.63
C GLY A 126 -0.65 -0.77 -6.30
N TYR A 127 -0.01 -1.04 -7.43
CA TYR A 127 0.85 -0.09 -8.11
C TYR A 127 0.50 -0.06 -9.61
N GLY A 128 0.41 1.14 -10.18
CA GLY A 128 0.17 1.33 -11.61
C GLY A 128 -0.76 2.50 -11.93
N ALA A 129 -0.95 2.80 -13.21
CA ALA A 129 -1.69 3.98 -13.66
C ALA A 129 -3.19 3.95 -13.32
N GLN A 130 -3.81 2.77 -13.40
CA GLN A 130 -5.23 2.54 -13.12
C GLN A 130 -5.41 1.50 -12.01
N TYR A 131 -6.50 1.59 -11.27
CA TYR A 131 -6.84 0.60 -10.24
C TYR A 131 -7.00 -0.81 -10.85
N SER A 132 -7.59 -0.91 -12.04
CA SER A 132 -7.75 -2.19 -12.77
C SER A 132 -6.44 -2.78 -13.29
N SER A 133 -5.34 -2.01 -13.29
CA SER A 133 -4.00 -2.51 -13.59
C SER A 133 -3.42 -3.34 -12.44
N ILE A 134 -4.04 -3.32 -11.26
CA ILE A 134 -3.69 -4.14 -10.11
C ILE A 134 -4.27 -5.54 -10.35
N ALA A 135 -3.50 -6.43 -10.98
CA ALA A 135 -3.92 -7.81 -11.20
C ALA A 135 -3.55 -8.67 -9.98
N ASN A 136 -4.56 -9.21 -9.30
CA ASN A 136 -4.37 -10.35 -8.42
C ASN A 136 -4.31 -11.59 -9.31
N VAL A 137 -3.11 -12.11 -9.55
CA VAL A 137 -2.90 -13.37 -10.27
C VAL A 137 -2.44 -14.41 -9.26
N GLY A 138 -3.37 -15.27 -8.82
CA GLY A 138 -3.06 -16.37 -7.91
C GLY A 138 -2.67 -15.94 -6.48
N GLY A 139 -3.24 -14.84 -5.98
CA GLY A 139 -2.92 -14.30 -4.65
C GLY A 139 -1.64 -13.44 -4.62
N GLN A 140 -1.06 -13.16 -5.79
CA GLN A 140 0.11 -12.31 -5.94
C GLN A 140 -0.25 -11.09 -6.79
N TYR A 141 -0.04 -9.91 -6.22
CA TYR A 141 -0.22 -8.66 -6.93
C TYR A 141 1.02 -8.41 -7.78
N ILE A 142 0.87 -8.60 -9.09
CA ILE A 142 1.93 -8.29 -10.06
C ILE A 142 1.78 -6.83 -10.47
N THR A 143 2.82 -6.05 -10.28
CA THR A 143 2.85 -4.68 -10.75
C THR A 143 4.11 -4.42 -11.52
N ASP A 144 3.92 -3.82 -12.69
CA ASP A 144 4.96 -3.28 -13.56
C ASP A 144 5.36 -1.92 -12.97
N THR A 145 6.24 -1.92 -11.96
CA THR A 145 6.51 -0.72 -11.12
C THR A 145 7.56 0.23 -11.67
N THR A 146 7.99 0.07 -12.91
CA THR A 146 9.42 0.26 -13.14
C THR A 146 9.76 1.06 -14.39
N LYS A 147 9.17 2.24 -14.52
CA LYS A 147 9.77 3.27 -15.36
C LYS A 147 9.80 4.59 -14.63
N VAL A 148 10.86 5.34 -14.90
CA VAL A 148 10.92 6.78 -14.64
C VAL A 148 9.60 7.43 -15.02
N GLY A 149 9.04 8.22 -14.10
CA GLY A 149 7.77 8.90 -14.27
C GLY A 149 6.77 8.64 -13.16
N ASP A 150 5.54 9.11 -13.40
CA ASP A 150 4.46 9.10 -12.41
C ASP A 150 3.65 7.80 -12.48
N PHE A 151 3.47 7.15 -11.34
CA PHE A 151 2.48 6.10 -11.17
C PHE A 151 1.66 6.31 -9.91
N LYS A 152 0.59 5.53 -9.75
CA LYS A 152 -0.23 5.57 -8.54
C LYS A 152 0.06 4.38 -7.65
N ILE A 153 0.24 4.68 -6.37
CA ILE A 153 0.19 3.69 -5.28
C ILE A 153 -1.23 3.72 -4.75
N TRP A 154 -1.96 2.64 -4.95
CA TRP A 154 -3.33 2.44 -4.52
C TRP A 154 -3.38 1.76 -3.15
N ALA A 155 -4.35 2.15 -2.34
CA ALA A 155 -4.75 1.43 -1.14
C ALA A 155 -6.24 1.13 -1.22
N LYS A 156 -6.59 -0.16 -1.16
CA LYS A 156 -7.96 -0.67 -1.06
C LYS A 156 -8.18 -1.15 0.37
N PHE A 157 -9.21 -0.64 1.01
CA PHE A 157 -9.66 -1.07 2.34
C PHE A 157 -10.73 -2.18 2.19
N GLY A 158 -10.68 -3.16 3.09
CA GLY A 158 -11.46 -4.39 3.02
C GLY A 158 -10.69 -5.55 2.37
N SER A 159 -11.28 -6.75 2.43
CA SER A 159 -10.71 -7.96 1.83
C SER A 159 -10.68 -7.87 0.30
N GLU A 160 -10.03 -8.81 -0.39
CA GLU A 160 -9.97 -8.81 -1.86
C GLU A 160 -11.37 -8.82 -2.52
N LEU A 161 -12.33 -9.44 -1.84
CA LEU A 161 -13.70 -9.66 -2.34
C LEU A 161 -14.71 -8.63 -1.83
N VAL A 162 -14.40 -7.95 -0.72
CA VAL A 162 -15.34 -7.05 -0.03
C VAL A 162 -14.64 -5.73 0.25
N ASP A 163 -15.19 -4.64 -0.29
CA ASP A 163 -14.74 -3.29 0.03
C ASP A 163 -15.19 -2.92 1.45
N ASP A 164 -14.32 -2.22 2.19
CA ASP A 164 -14.62 -1.63 3.48
C ASP A 164 -14.29 -0.14 3.47
N ASP A 165 -15.18 0.67 4.01
CA ASP A 165 -15.08 2.12 3.91
C ASP A 165 -14.27 2.69 5.08
N THR A 166 -13.32 3.56 4.77
CA THR A 166 -12.65 4.39 5.78
C THR A 166 -13.27 5.79 5.81
N PRO A 167 -13.90 6.23 6.92
CA PRO A 167 -14.44 7.58 7.03
C PRO A 167 -13.35 8.64 7.18
N ARG A 168 -12.10 8.24 7.48
CA ARG A 168 -10.95 9.14 7.64
C ARG A 168 -10.05 9.10 6.41
N THR A 169 -9.29 10.17 6.21
CA THR A 169 -8.26 10.22 5.16
C THR A 169 -7.04 9.41 5.62
N PRO A 170 -6.72 8.27 4.95
CA PRO A 170 -5.51 7.52 5.24
C PRO A 170 -4.26 8.32 4.89
N LYS A 171 -3.17 7.97 5.57
CA LYS A 171 -1.84 8.48 5.29
C LYS A 171 -0.94 7.38 4.75
N ILE A 172 -0.07 7.77 3.81
CA ILE A 172 0.98 6.94 3.23
C ILE A 172 2.36 7.45 3.66
N ALA A 173 3.26 6.53 3.97
CA ALA A 173 4.70 6.78 4.07
C ALA A 173 5.43 5.72 3.21
N ILE A 174 6.61 6.07 2.69
CA ILE A 174 7.41 5.18 1.85
C ILE A 174 8.85 5.22 2.33
N ASP A 175 9.32 4.08 2.84
CA ASP A 175 10.72 3.82 3.17
C ASP A 175 11.42 3.30 1.92
N ARG A 176 12.49 3.97 1.49
CA ARG A 176 13.24 3.66 0.27
C ARG A 176 14.62 3.04 0.59
N GLY A 177 14.84 2.62 1.85
CA GLY A 177 16.09 2.00 2.28
C GLY A 177 17.27 2.97 2.40
N GLY A 178 17.03 4.29 2.47
CA GLY A 178 18.08 5.31 2.41
C GLY A 178 17.62 6.73 2.72
N THR A 179 18.33 7.73 2.19
CA THR A 179 17.95 9.14 2.37
C THR A 179 16.76 9.54 1.49
N GLY A 180 15.84 10.34 2.04
CA GLY A 180 14.75 11.02 1.30
C GLY A 180 13.38 10.31 1.32
N ASP A 181 13.17 9.36 2.23
CA ASP A 181 11.87 8.70 2.45
C ASP A 181 10.67 9.65 2.38
N LEU A 182 9.57 9.15 1.83
CA LEU A 182 8.30 9.89 1.87
C LEU A 182 7.75 9.82 3.29
N THR A 183 7.85 10.94 4.00
CA THR A 183 7.20 11.09 5.30
C THR A 183 5.67 11.04 5.18
N SER A 184 5.02 10.63 6.27
CA SER A 184 3.57 10.42 6.36
C SER A 184 2.75 11.57 5.77
N THR A 185 2.06 11.29 4.66
CA THR A 185 1.30 12.26 3.86
C THR A 185 -0.09 11.74 3.55
N ASN A 186 -1.07 12.63 3.40
CA ASN A 186 -2.45 12.25 3.08
C ASN A 186 -2.56 11.63 1.68
N MET A 187 -3.32 10.54 1.57
CA MET A 187 -3.70 9.98 0.29
C MET A 187 -4.87 10.74 -0.33
N ARG A 188 -5.10 10.54 -1.63
CA ARG A 188 -6.22 11.11 -2.39
C ARG A 188 -7.36 10.09 -2.53
N PRO A 189 -8.62 10.49 -2.31
CA PRO A 189 -9.75 9.58 -2.47
C PRO A 189 -10.06 9.33 -3.94
N VAL A 190 -10.60 8.15 -4.24
CA VAL A 190 -11.31 7.93 -5.50
C VAL A 190 -12.67 8.61 -5.42
N THR A 191 -13.03 9.37 -6.45
CA THR A 191 -14.32 10.10 -6.46
C THR A 191 -15.49 9.13 -6.30
N GLY A 192 -16.34 9.38 -5.31
CA GLY A 192 -17.51 8.55 -5.01
C GLY A 192 -17.20 7.21 -4.33
N ASN A 193 -15.96 6.96 -3.90
CA ASN A 193 -15.57 5.72 -3.22
C ASN A 193 -14.76 6.04 -1.96
N LYS A 194 -15.11 5.41 -0.82
CA LYS A 194 -14.45 5.61 0.48
C LYS A 194 -13.53 4.47 0.87
N SER A 195 -13.53 3.39 0.10
CA SER A 195 -12.73 2.18 0.28
C SER A 195 -11.44 2.23 -0.54
N LYS A 196 -11.29 3.17 -1.48
CA LYS A 196 -10.17 3.23 -2.45
C LYS A 196 -9.52 4.59 -2.45
N TRP A 197 -8.21 4.57 -2.25
CA TRP A 197 -7.36 5.74 -2.13
C TRP A 197 -6.12 5.56 -2.99
N TYR A 198 -5.50 6.66 -3.40
CA TYR A 198 -4.25 6.62 -4.13
C TYR A 198 -3.31 7.75 -3.78
N TYR A 199 -2.02 7.52 -3.97
CA TYR A 199 -0.98 8.54 -3.95
C TYR A 199 -0.28 8.54 -5.30
N ILE A 200 0.01 9.71 -5.85
CA ILE A 200 0.80 9.83 -7.09
C ILE A 200 2.25 9.88 -6.65
N TYR A 201 3.02 8.86 -7.05
CA TYR A 201 4.43 8.73 -6.75
C TYR A 201 5.22 8.87 -8.05
N SER A 202 6.31 9.63 -8.00
CA SER A 202 7.19 9.89 -9.13
C SER A 202 8.54 9.25 -8.87
N VAL A 203 9.09 8.54 -9.86
CA VAL A 203 10.47 8.05 -9.85
C VAL A 203 11.25 8.88 -10.85
N ASP A 204 12.29 9.57 -10.39
CA ASP A 204 13.20 10.33 -11.26
C ASP A 204 14.25 9.42 -11.90
N SER A 205 14.75 9.79 -13.07
CA SER A 205 15.85 9.07 -13.72
C SER A 205 17.18 9.36 -13.04
N LEU A 206 17.99 8.33 -12.79
CA LEU A 206 19.38 8.48 -12.36
C LEU A 206 20.29 9.08 -13.45
N THR A 207 19.82 9.15 -14.70
CA THR A 207 20.60 9.49 -15.90
C THR A 207 20.62 10.98 -16.27
N GLY A 208 20.17 11.88 -15.38
CA GLY A 208 20.24 13.33 -15.60
C GLY A 208 21.62 13.94 -15.31
N ASP A 209 21.91 15.11 -15.89
CA ASP A 209 23.20 15.81 -15.72
C ASP A 209 23.44 16.39 -14.31
N ASN A 210 22.42 16.39 -13.44
CA ASN A 210 22.51 16.96 -12.10
C ASN A 210 22.43 15.86 -11.01
N PRO A 211 23.56 15.35 -10.50
CA PRO A 211 23.60 14.31 -9.48
C PRO A 211 22.97 14.74 -8.14
N ASP A 212 22.80 16.05 -7.90
CA ASP A 212 22.13 16.58 -6.70
C ASP A 212 20.59 16.46 -6.77
N MET A 213 20.03 16.09 -7.93
CA MET A 213 18.59 15.85 -8.15
C MET A 213 18.21 14.35 -8.15
N ASN A 214 19.18 13.45 -7.91
CA ASN A 214 18.99 12.00 -7.89
C ASN A 214 18.23 11.58 -6.62
N SER A 215 16.92 11.88 -6.59
CA SER A 215 16.11 11.90 -5.38
C SER A 215 15.67 10.51 -4.88
N PHE A 216 15.93 9.45 -5.64
CA PHE A 216 15.47 8.08 -5.34
C PHE A 216 16.63 7.07 -5.49
N VAL A 217 16.68 6.12 -4.57
CA VAL A 217 17.69 5.05 -4.53
C VAL A 217 17.07 3.79 -5.13
N ASP A 218 17.80 3.11 -6.03
CA ASP A 218 17.37 1.81 -6.56
C ASP A 218 17.28 0.78 -5.43
N GLY A 219 16.30 -0.11 -5.53
CA GLY A 219 16.05 -1.16 -4.57
C GLY A 219 14.59 -1.26 -4.13
N ILE A 220 14.38 -2.08 -3.10
CA ILE A 220 13.04 -2.38 -2.58
C ILE A 220 12.58 -1.21 -1.71
N ALA A 221 11.48 -0.58 -2.12
CA ALA A 221 10.76 0.39 -1.33
C ALA A 221 9.61 -0.28 -0.57
N THR A 222 9.36 0.16 0.66
CA THR A 222 8.29 -0.34 1.53
C THR A 222 7.28 0.76 1.83
N VAL A 223 6.02 0.48 1.53
CA VAL A 223 4.87 1.35 1.77
C VAL A 223 4.26 1.05 3.15
N SER A 224 3.91 2.11 3.86
CA SER A 224 3.13 2.04 5.11
C SER A 224 1.86 2.86 4.99
N ILE A 225 0.71 2.24 5.26
CA ILE A 225 -0.59 2.91 5.34
C ILE A 225 -0.99 3.05 6.80
N THR A 226 -1.42 4.25 7.19
CA THR A 226 -1.78 4.60 8.57
C THR A 226 -3.00 5.53 8.60
N ALA A 227 -3.47 5.88 9.80
CA ALA A 227 -4.57 6.83 10.03
C ALA A 227 -5.91 6.44 9.36
N ALA A 228 -6.11 5.16 9.10
CA ALA A 228 -7.38 4.59 8.64
C ALA A 228 -8.01 3.71 9.71
N VAL A 229 -9.34 3.82 9.79
CA VAL A 229 -10.24 3.00 10.59
C VAL A 229 -11.46 2.70 9.74
N ASP A 230 -12.25 1.68 10.08
CA ASP A 230 -13.59 1.50 9.50
C ASP A 230 -14.61 2.44 10.18
N TYR A 231 -15.89 2.29 9.85
CA TYR A 231 -16.99 3.03 10.48
C TYR A 231 -17.23 2.66 11.95
N ALA A 232 -16.86 1.45 12.37
CA ALA A 232 -16.94 1.02 13.76
C ALA A 232 -15.75 1.52 14.60
N GLY A 233 -14.72 2.08 13.96
CA GLY A 233 -13.51 2.60 14.59
C GLY A 233 -12.38 1.57 14.71
N ASN A 234 -12.52 0.39 14.10
CA ASN A 234 -11.47 -0.63 14.11
C ASN A 234 -10.26 -0.16 13.30
N THR A 235 -9.07 -0.33 13.87
CA THR A 235 -7.82 -0.01 13.17
C THR A 235 -7.50 -1.03 12.08
N ILE A 236 -6.95 -0.57 10.97
CA ILE A 236 -6.54 -1.44 9.86
C ILE A 236 -5.54 -2.51 10.26
N LYS A 237 -5.61 -3.68 9.63
CA LYS A 237 -4.55 -4.70 9.66
C LYS A 237 -3.30 -4.19 8.92
N PRO A 238 -2.12 -4.79 9.15
CA PRO A 238 -0.96 -4.54 8.30
C PRO A 238 -1.31 -4.71 6.83
N ALA A 239 -0.88 -3.77 6.00
CA ALA A 239 -1.17 -3.82 4.58
C ALA A 239 -0.44 -4.97 3.89
N THR A 240 -1.09 -5.61 2.93
CA THR A 240 -0.50 -6.62 2.06
C THR A 240 0.02 -5.97 0.78
N ASN A 241 0.98 -6.65 0.12
CA ASN A 241 1.64 -6.16 -1.09
C ASN A 241 2.31 -4.77 -0.90
N ASN A 242 2.92 -4.58 0.27
CA ASN A 242 3.41 -3.29 0.71
C ASN A 242 4.84 -2.99 0.26
N THR A 243 5.39 -3.72 -0.71
CA THR A 243 6.70 -3.44 -1.28
C THR A 243 6.61 -3.31 -2.80
N PHE A 244 7.51 -2.50 -3.36
CA PHE A 244 7.75 -2.41 -4.80
C PHE A 244 9.23 -2.18 -5.06
N LEU A 245 9.66 -2.47 -6.28
CA LEU A 245 11.05 -2.28 -6.71
C LEU A 245 11.18 -0.98 -7.50
N ILE A 246 12.18 -0.18 -7.17
CA ILE A 246 12.66 0.94 -7.98
C ILE A 246 13.94 0.47 -8.64
N ASP A 247 13.98 0.54 -9.97
CA ASP A 247 15.17 0.27 -10.77
C ASP A 247 15.25 1.33 -11.86
N THR A 248 16.34 2.09 -11.85
CA THR A 248 16.60 3.18 -12.79
C THR A 248 17.93 3.00 -13.51
N THR A 249 18.60 1.87 -13.28
CA THR A 249 19.91 1.56 -13.86
C THR A 249 19.78 0.55 -14.98
N PRO A 250 20.22 0.86 -16.21
CA PRO A 250 20.19 -0.11 -17.30
C PRO A 250 21.21 -1.23 -17.09
N PRO A 251 21.02 -2.39 -17.73
CA PRO A 251 21.95 -3.51 -17.66
C PRO A 251 23.31 -3.14 -18.29
N THR A 252 24.39 -3.69 -17.74
CA THR A 252 25.76 -3.37 -18.17
C THR A 252 26.52 -4.60 -18.64
N ILE A 253 27.48 -4.41 -19.55
CA ILE A 253 28.42 -5.47 -19.93
C ILE A 253 29.44 -5.61 -18.80
N ASN A 254 29.41 -6.75 -18.11
CA ASN A 254 30.31 -7.06 -16.99
C ASN A 254 31.63 -7.69 -17.47
N ASN A 255 31.58 -8.46 -18.55
CA ASN A 255 32.75 -9.13 -19.08
C ASN A 255 32.70 -9.27 -20.60
N SER A 256 33.88 -9.38 -21.21
CA SER A 256 34.01 -9.66 -22.63
C SER A 256 35.26 -10.49 -22.93
N SER A 257 35.18 -11.38 -23.91
CA SER A 257 36.33 -12.15 -24.41
C SER A 257 36.27 -12.30 -25.93
N ILE A 258 37.41 -12.21 -26.60
CA ILE A 258 37.53 -12.45 -28.04
C ILE A 258 37.89 -13.91 -28.32
N GLU A 259 37.34 -14.48 -29.38
CA GLU A 259 37.73 -15.81 -29.89
C GLU A 259 39.17 -15.81 -30.39
N THR A 260 39.83 -16.97 -30.38
CA THR A 260 41.26 -17.09 -30.75
C THR A 260 41.55 -16.76 -32.21
N ASP A 261 40.54 -16.85 -33.08
CA ASP A 261 40.62 -16.48 -34.48
C ASP A 261 40.16 -15.04 -34.76
N ASN A 262 39.87 -14.26 -33.72
CA ASN A 262 39.33 -12.90 -33.79
C ASN A 262 38.03 -12.79 -34.62
N SER A 263 37.26 -13.86 -34.76
CA SER A 263 36.01 -13.84 -35.55
C SER A 263 34.81 -13.31 -34.78
N ALA A 264 34.83 -13.38 -33.45
CA ALA A 264 33.71 -12.98 -32.61
C ALA A 264 34.16 -12.55 -31.21
N ILE A 265 33.33 -11.73 -30.57
CA ILE A 265 33.45 -11.32 -29.18
C ILE A 265 32.28 -11.90 -28.42
N THR A 266 32.55 -12.59 -27.31
CA THR A 266 31.52 -12.98 -26.34
C THR A 266 31.42 -11.89 -25.29
N VAL A 267 30.21 -11.42 -25.00
CA VAL A 267 29.91 -10.47 -23.92
C VAL A 267 28.97 -11.11 -22.91
N THR A 268 29.19 -10.80 -21.63
CA THR A 268 28.30 -11.20 -20.54
C THR A 268 27.75 -9.96 -19.86
N PHE A 269 26.43 -9.87 -19.80
CA PHE A 269 25.72 -8.79 -19.12
C PHE A 269 25.54 -9.08 -17.62
N THR A 270 25.32 -8.03 -16.85
CA THR A 270 24.90 -8.08 -15.46
C THR A 270 23.87 -7.00 -15.20
N ASP A 271 22.97 -7.29 -14.27
CA ASP A 271 21.99 -6.38 -13.73
C ASP A 271 21.72 -6.73 -12.26
N ALA A 272 21.41 -5.75 -11.42
CA ALA A 272 21.18 -5.99 -10.00
C ALA A 272 19.78 -6.57 -9.72
N PHE A 273 18.79 -6.23 -10.55
CA PHE A 273 17.39 -6.51 -10.28
C PHE A 273 16.69 -7.25 -11.42
N SER A 274 17.34 -7.40 -12.56
CA SER A 274 16.83 -8.14 -13.69
C SER A 274 17.43 -9.53 -13.84
N SER A 275 16.72 -10.38 -14.60
CA SER A 275 17.13 -11.75 -14.91
C SER A 275 17.43 -11.99 -16.39
N ASP A 276 17.25 -10.97 -17.25
CA ASP A 276 17.68 -10.99 -18.65
C ASP A 276 17.83 -9.56 -19.21
N VAL A 277 18.31 -9.46 -20.46
CA VAL A 277 18.34 -8.23 -21.27
C VAL A 277 17.41 -8.32 -22.48
N TYR A 278 16.90 -7.17 -22.92
CA TYR A 278 15.86 -7.04 -23.93
C TYR A 278 16.16 -5.89 -24.89
N ASN A 279 15.69 -5.97 -26.13
CA ASN A 279 15.86 -4.91 -27.13
C ASN A 279 14.75 -3.86 -27.13
N THR A 280 13.74 -4.02 -26.27
CA THR A 280 12.68 -3.03 -26.10
C THR A 280 12.53 -2.65 -24.64
N SER A 281 12.19 -1.38 -24.40
CA SER A 281 11.88 -0.87 -23.06
C SER A 281 10.70 -1.58 -22.39
N ALA A 282 9.93 -2.41 -23.10
CA ALA A 282 8.84 -3.18 -22.50
C ALA A 282 9.33 -4.46 -21.79
N GLY A 283 10.64 -4.63 -21.59
CA GLY A 283 11.22 -5.84 -21.00
C GLY A 283 10.94 -7.08 -21.85
N SER A 284 10.96 -6.92 -23.17
CA SER A 284 10.60 -7.96 -24.13
C SER A 284 11.43 -7.87 -25.42
N GLY A 285 11.47 -8.99 -26.16
CA GLY A 285 12.24 -9.09 -27.41
C GLY A 285 13.69 -9.48 -27.17
N ALA A 286 14.26 -10.21 -28.12
CA ALA A 286 15.64 -10.68 -28.06
C ALA A 286 16.59 -9.60 -28.59
N LEU A 287 17.83 -9.57 -28.11
CA LEU A 287 18.84 -8.66 -28.65
C LEU A 287 19.13 -8.97 -30.13
N GLU A 288 19.33 -7.90 -30.89
CA GLU A 288 19.62 -7.88 -32.31
C GLU A 288 20.98 -7.23 -32.54
N VAL A 289 21.54 -7.42 -33.75
CA VAL A 289 22.86 -6.86 -34.09
C VAL A 289 22.90 -5.33 -33.99
N ASP A 290 21.78 -4.66 -34.26
CA ASP A 290 21.69 -3.20 -34.22
C ASP A 290 21.57 -2.64 -32.80
N ASP A 291 21.47 -3.48 -31.77
CA ASP A 291 21.49 -3.05 -30.36
C ASP A 291 22.92 -2.82 -29.84
N PHE A 292 23.93 -3.10 -30.66
CA PHE A 292 25.34 -3.00 -30.31
C PHE A 292 26.10 -2.09 -31.25
N VAL A 293 27.14 -1.45 -30.71
CA VAL A 293 28.13 -0.72 -31.50
C VAL A 293 29.52 -1.26 -31.19
N LEU A 294 30.21 -1.69 -32.24
CA LEU A 294 31.63 -1.98 -32.23
C LEU A 294 32.39 -0.73 -32.66
N LYS A 295 33.48 -0.41 -31.97
CA LYS A 295 34.45 0.62 -32.37
C LYS A 295 35.82 -0.02 -32.47
N ILE A 296 36.51 0.19 -33.58
CA ILE A 296 37.90 -0.20 -33.74
C ILE A 296 38.79 1.05 -33.69
N ALA A 297 39.83 0.98 -32.86
CA ALA A 297 40.79 2.05 -32.67
C ALA A 297 42.21 1.47 -32.59
N ASN A 298 43.21 2.35 -32.71
CA ASN A 298 44.62 1.99 -32.84
C ASN A 298 44.89 1.11 -34.07
N GLY A 299 46.16 0.73 -34.26
CA GLY A 299 46.59 -0.13 -35.36
C GLY A 299 46.28 0.41 -36.75
N THR A 300 46.14 -0.50 -37.71
CA THR A 300 45.87 -0.16 -39.12
C THR A 300 44.58 -0.75 -39.66
N ALA A 301 43.96 -1.70 -38.94
CA ALA A 301 42.70 -2.31 -39.34
C ALA A 301 41.53 -1.32 -39.29
N LYS A 302 40.61 -1.47 -40.23
CA LYS A 302 39.27 -0.85 -40.22
C LYS A 302 38.22 -1.89 -40.56
N PHE A 303 36.99 -1.68 -40.09
CA PHE A 303 35.85 -2.48 -40.57
C PHE A 303 35.60 -2.23 -42.06
N ALA A 304 34.90 -3.17 -42.68
CA ALA A 304 34.53 -3.11 -44.09
C ALA A 304 33.90 -1.75 -44.46
N GLY A 305 34.30 -1.19 -45.61
CA GLY A 305 33.97 0.17 -46.02
C GLY A 305 34.86 1.27 -45.41
N GLY A 306 36.00 0.91 -44.82
CA GLY A 306 36.94 1.84 -44.17
C GLY A 306 36.36 2.48 -42.91
N LEU A 307 35.44 1.81 -42.23
CA LEU A 307 34.70 2.32 -41.08
C LEU A 307 35.43 2.07 -39.76
N THR A 308 35.29 2.99 -38.81
CA THR A 308 35.81 2.85 -37.44
C THR A 308 34.72 2.44 -36.44
N ARG A 309 33.47 2.39 -36.88
CA ARG A 309 32.30 1.93 -36.10
C ARG A 309 31.41 1.06 -36.98
N ALA A 310 30.85 0.00 -36.42
CA ALA A 310 29.93 -0.92 -37.11
C ALA A 310 29.05 -1.68 -36.10
N SER A 311 27.92 -2.23 -36.56
CA SER A 311 27.19 -3.29 -35.83
C SER A 311 27.92 -4.64 -36.02
N PRO A 312 27.80 -5.60 -35.09
CA PRO A 312 28.14 -7.00 -35.36
C PRO A 312 27.41 -7.54 -36.60
N THR A 313 27.94 -8.60 -37.23
CA THR A 313 27.28 -9.22 -38.40
C THR A 313 26.30 -10.34 -38.04
N ALA A 314 26.45 -10.90 -36.83
CA ALA A 314 25.53 -11.87 -36.26
C ALA A 314 25.58 -11.80 -34.73
N ILE A 315 24.50 -12.26 -34.10
CA ILE A 315 24.36 -12.39 -32.66
C ILE A 315 23.79 -13.76 -32.33
N ASP A 316 24.44 -14.47 -31.41
CA ASP A 316 23.98 -15.76 -30.89
C ASP A 316 23.91 -15.70 -29.36
N LEU A 317 22.77 -16.10 -28.79
CA LEU A 317 22.64 -16.32 -27.35
C LEU A 317 23.33 -17.65 -27.00
N SER A 318 24.53 -17.60 -26.42
CA SER A 318 25.34 -18.79 -26.12
C SER A 318 25.02 -19.40 -24.76
N ALA A 319 24.60 -18.56 -23.80
CA ALA A 319 24.06 -18.94 -22.50
C ALA A 319 23.22 -17.78 -21.94
N ALA A 320 22.56 -17.96 -20.79
CA ALA A 320 21.87 -16.85 -20.12
C ALA A 320 22.82 -15.65 -19.95
N TRP A 321 22.36 -14.44 -20.32
CA TRP A 321 23.12 -13.19 -20.31
C TRP A 321 24.39 -13.14 -21.15
N THR A 322 24.67 -14.19 -21.93
CA THR A 322 25.93 -14.33 -22.66
C THR A 322 25.67 -14.37 -24.15
N TYR A 323 26.18 -13.36 -24.85
CA TYR A 323 25.95 -13.15 -26.26
C TYR A 323 27.26 -13.23 -27.02
N LYS A 324 27.28 -14.03 -28.08
CA LYS A 324 28.39 -14.10 -29.04
C LYS A 324 28.07 -13.17 -30.20
N LEU A 325 28.93 -12.20 -30.43
CA LEU A 325 28.81 -11.17 -31.45
C LEU A 325 29.86 -11.41 -32.54
N THR A 326 29.43 -11.75 -33.75
CA THR A 326 30.36 -11.96 -34.87
C THR A 326 30.88 -10.62 -35.38
N LEU A 327 32.21 -10.49 -35.46
CA LEU A 327 32.86 -9.27 -35.91
C LEU A 327 32.65 -9.06 -37.42
N PRO A 328 32.49 -7.81 -37.87
CA PRO A 328 32.52 -7.48 -39.30
C PRO A 328 33.87 -7.83 -39.92
N LEU A 329 33.84 -8.10 -41.23
CA LEU A 329 35.07 -8.22 -42.01
C LEU A 329 35.90 -6.94 -41.92
N LEU A 330 37.23 -7.10 -41.96
CA LEU A 330 38.18 -6.00 -41.97
C LEU A 330 38.62 -5.69 -43.40
N ASP A 331 38.78 -4.41 -43.72
CA ASP A 331 39.24 -3.94 -45.03
C ASP A 331 40.77 -3.93 -45.16
N THR A 332 41.47 -3.89 -44.03
CA THR A 332 42.93 -3.82 -43.96
C THR A 332 43.46 -4.89 -43.02
N ILE A 333 44.72 -5.30 -43.24
CA ILE A 333 45.39 -6.33 -42.44
C ILE A 333 45.69 -5.75 -41.04
N PRO A 334 45.24 -6.40 -39.95
CA PRO A 334 45.57 -5.97 -38.58
C PRO A 334 47.08 -6.00 -38.32
N ASP A 335 47.57 -5.01 -37.58
CA ASP A 335 48.98 -4.93 -37.17
C ASP A 335 49.23 -5.50 -35.76
N GLY A 336 48.17 -5.94 -35.07
CA GLY A 336 48.19 -6.52 -33.74
C GLY A 336 48.08 -5.48 -32.62
N GLN A 337 47.89 -4.21 -32.94
CA GLN A 337 47.67 -3.12 -31.97
C GLN A 337 46.23 -2.66 -31.90
N GLU A 338 45.33 -3.27 -32.70
CA GLU A 338 43.91 -2.94 -32.73
C GLU A 338 43.26 -3.12 -31.35
N VAL A 339 42.44 -2.15 -30.97
CA VAL A 339 41.57 -2.22 -29.80
C VAL A 339 40.13 -2.15 -30.29
N ILE A 340 39.37 -3.21 -30.04
CA ILE A 340 37.92 -3.23 -30.29
C ILE A 340 37.20 -2.93 -28.98
N THR A 341 36.36 -1.90 -28.99
CA THR A 341 35.43 -1.58 -27.90
C THR A 341 34.02 -1.99 -28.33
N ILE A 342 33.34 -2.71 -27.45
CA ILE A 342 31.92 -3.08 -27.58
C ILE A 342 31.11 -2.24 -26.60
N SER A 343 29.98 -1.70 -27.06
CA SER A 343 29.03 -0.97 -26.21
C SER A 343 27.59 -1.27 -26.63
N PRO A 344 26.63 -1.32 -25.69
CA PRO A 344 25.22 -1.15 -26.02
C PRO A 344 25.02 0.11 -26.88
N LYS A 345 24.10 0.04 -27.84
CA LYS A 345 23.79 1.20 -28.67
C LYS A 345 23.04 2.23 -27.86
N VAL A 346 23.55 3.45 -27.91
CA VAL A 346 22.94 4.66 -27.36
C VAL A 346 23.00 5.73 -28.45
N GLU A 347 21.86 6.35 -28.74
CA GLU A 347 21.77 7.48 -29.66
C GLU A 347 21.75 8.77 -28.83
N GLU A 348 22.75 9.62 -29.06
CA GLU A 348 22.84 10.94 -28.41
C GLU A 348 21.73 11.86 -28.94
N GLY A 349 21.04 12.54 -28.02
CA GLY A 349 20.00 13.52 -28.36
C GLY A 349 19.23 14.00 -27.12
N PRO A 350 18.34 15.00 -27.26
CA PRO A 350 17.34 15.32 -26.26
C PRO A 350 15.97 14.73 -26.67
N PRO A 351 15.55 13.57 -26.13
CA PRO A 351 16.20 12.73 -25.11
C PRO A 351 17.20 11.71 -25.68
N VAL A 352 18.06 11.18 -24.82
CA VAL A 352 18.97 10.06 -25.13
C VAL A 352 18.14 8.80 -25.36
N VAL A 353 18.47 8.00 -26.38
CA VAL A 353 17.74 6.77 -26.72
C VAL A 353 18.63 5.55 -26.49
N TYR A 354 18.21 4.68 -25.58
CA TYR A 354 18.84 3.38 -25.30
C TYR A 354 18.21 2.28 -26.16
N HIS A 355 18.96 1.22 -26.42
CA HIS A 355 18.51 0.07 -27.24
C HIS A 355 18.60 -1.28 -26.51
N ILE A 356 19.25 -1.32 -25.34
CA ILE A 356 19.28 -2.49 -24.47
C ILE A 356 18.66 -2.10 -23.13
N PHE A 357 17.72 -2.91 -22.70
CA PHE A 357 16.87 -2.70 -21.54
C PHE A 357 16.91 -3.94 -20.67
N ASP A 358 16.67 -3.78 -19.38
CA ASP A 358 16.35 -4.89 -18.51
C ASP A 358 14.83 -5.20 -18.60
N ARG A 359 14.37 -6.23 -17.88
CA ARG A 359 12.94 -6.59 -17.82
C ARG A 359 12.07 -5.46 -17.26
N ILE A 360 12.68 -4.68 -16.40
CA ILE A 360 12.06 -3.82 -15.43
C ILE A 360 11.85 -2.44 -16.07
N GLY A 361 12.76 -1.94 -16.91
CA GLY A 361 12.50 -0.84 -17.84
C GLY A 361 13.74 -0.11 -18.31
#